data_AF-A0A5M9MD99-F1
#
_entry.id   AF-A0A5M9MD99-F1
#
_cell.length_a   1.000
_cell.length_b   1.000
_cell.length_c   1.000
_cell.angle_alpha   90.00
_cell.angle_beta   90.00
_cell.angle_gamma   90.00
#
_symmetry.space_group_name_H-M   'P 1'
#
loop_
_entity.id
_entity.type
_entity.pdbx_description
1 polymer ?
#
loop_
_entity_poly.entity_id
_entity_poly.type
_entity_poly.pdbx_seq_one_letter_code
_entity_poly.pdbx_strand_id
1 'polypeptide(L)'
;MNTFIDGTAIAGAGAGVNELIALAATSEIAPTRQRGKYVAILIFTIALFCPSVLWAQLISSDGGWCYIGAFCGAWNAFGLLITTLFSPTQGQFHRTE
;
A
#
# COMPACT_ATOMS: atom_id res chain seq x y z
N MET A 1 -13.10 -2.16 22.77
CA MET A 1 -13.40 -0.95 21.98
C MET A 1 -12.15 -0.10 21.78
N ASN A 2 -11.41 0.30 22.82
CA ASN A 2 -10.20 1.15 22.67
C ASN A 2 -9.15 0.57 21.71
N THR A 3 -8.75 -0.69 21.85
CA THR A 3 -7.71 -1.31 21.00
C THR A 3 -8.08 -1.32 19.50
N PHE A 4 -9.38 -1.41 19.19
CA PHE A 4 -9.87 -1.34 17.81
C PHE A 4 -9.77 0.08 17.23
N ILE A 5 -10.07 1.09 18.05
CA ILE A 5 -9.97 2.50 17.66
C ILE A 5 -8.50 2.91 17.51
N ASP A 6 -7.64 2.53 18.47
CA ASP A 6 -6.21 2.79 18.39
C ASP A 6 -5.58 2.11 17.16
N GLY A 7 -5.97 0.86 16.90
CA GLY A 7 -5.50 0.11 15.73
C GLY A 7 -5.92 0.72 14.39
N THR A 8 -7.17 1.16 14.27
CA THR A 8 -7.67 1.81 13.05
C THR A 8 -7.06 3.21 12.85
N ALA A 9 -6.78 3.95 13.93
CA ALA A 9 -6.09 5.23 13.85
C ALA A 9 -4.65 5.09 13.34
N ILE A 10 -3.88 4.14 13.89
CA ILE A 10 -2.50 3.88 13.47
C ILE A 10 -2.46 3.35 12.03
N ALA A 11 -3.35 2.42 11.69
CA ALA A 11 -3.44 1.88 10.33
C ALA A 11 -3.80 2.97 9.30
N GLY A 12 -4.75 3.86 9.65
CA GLY A 12 -5.15 4.98 8.79
C GLY A 12 -4.02 6.00 8.57
N ALA A 13 -3.30 6.37 9.64
CA ALA A 13 -2.14 7.25 9.55
C ALA A 13 -1.03 6.65 8.69
N GLY A 14 -0.70 5.38 8.89
CA GLY A 14 0.30 4.66 8.11
C GLY A 14 -0.07 4.54 6.63
N ALA A 15 -1.34 4.23 6.33
CA ALA A 15 -1.83 4.14 4.95
C ALA A 15 -1.71 5.48 4.20
N GLY A 16 -2.11 6.59 4.83
CA GLY A 16 -2.02 7.91 4.22
C GLY A 16 -0.58 8.33 3.92
N VAL A 17 0.35 8.08 4.85
CA VAL A 17 1.78 8.35 4.62
C VAL A 17 2.33 7.51 3.46
N ASN A 18 2.03 6.21 3.44
CA ASN A 18 2.48 5.30 2.39
C ASN A 18 1.98 5.73 1.00
N GLU A 19 0.70 6.06 0.87
CA GLU A 19 0.09 6.45 -0.40
C GLU A 19 0.71 7.74 -0.96
N LEU A 20 0.83 8.78 -0.13
CA LEU A 20 1.37 10.08 -0.55
C LEU A 20 2.84 9.99 -0.98
N ILE A 21 3.65 9.21 -0.27
CA ILE A 21 5.07 8.99 -0.63
C ILE A 21 5.17 8.19 -1.92
N ALA A 22 4.36 7.12 -2.08
CA ALA A 22 4.37 6.30 -3.28
C ALA A 22 3.95 7.10 -4.53
N LEU A 23 2.94 7.97 -4.40
CA LEU A 23 2.52 8.88 -5.47
C LEU A 23 3.61 9.89 -5.83
N ALA A 24 4.26 10.49 -4.82
CA ALA A 24 5.37 11.43 -5.05
C ALA A 24 6.55 10.75 -5.75
N ALA A 25 6.97 9.57 -5.28
CA ALA A 25 8.05 8.81 -5.90
C ALA A 25 7.71 8.40 -7.34
N THR A 26 6.46 7.97 -7.58
CA THR A 26 5.99 7.60 -8.92
C THR A 26 5.96 8.81 -9.85
N SER A 27 5.58 9.99 -9.36
CA SER A 27 5.68 11.20 -10.17
C SER A 27 7.13 11.49 -10.52
N GLU A 28 8.08 11.41 -9.60
CA GLU A 28 9.47 11.73 -9.87
C GLU A 28 10.13 10.82 -10.92
N ILE A 29 9.82 9.52 -10.89
CA ILE A 29 10.44 8.53 -11.79
C ILE A 29 9.72 8.47 -13.15
N ALA A 30 8.43 8.78 -13.22
CA ALA A 30 7.66 8.60 -14.45
C ALA A 30 7.95 9.70 -15.51
N PRO A 31 8.04 9.33 -16.81
CA PRO A 31 8.24 10.27 -17.90
C PRO A 31 7.14 11.35 -17.91
N THR A 32 7.51 12.63 -18.06
CA THR A 32 6.59 13.79 -17.92
C THR A 32 5.31 13.67 -18.76
N ARG A 33 5.39 13.14 -19.99
CA ARG A 33 4.24 12.93 -20.88
C ARG A 33 3.29 11.81 -20.43
N GLN A 34 3.72 10.93 -19.54
CA GLN A 34 2.99 9.72 -19.12
C GLN A 34 2.78 9.64 -17.60
N ARG A 35 3.25 10.61 -16.79
CA ARG A 35 3.08 10.64 -15.32
C ARG A 35 1.66 10.29 -14.89
N GLY A 36 0.64 10.86 -15.55
CA GLY A 36 -0.77 10.57 -15.25
C GLY A 36 -1.17 9.11 -15.46
N LYS A 37 -0.60 8.41 -16.45
CA LYS A 37 -0.88 6.98 -16.70
C LYS A 37 -0.25 6.10 -15.61
N TYR A 38 1.00 6.38 -15.24
CA TYR A 38 1.69 5.63 -14.17
C TYR A 38 1.00 5.83 -12.82
N VAL A 39 0.60 7.06 -12.50
CA VAL A 39 -0.17 7.37 -11.28
C VAL A 39 -1.54 6.69 -11.29
N ALA A 40 -2.25 6.68 -12.42
CA ALA A 40 -3.56 6.02 -12.53
C ALA A 40 -3.46 4.50 -12.31
N ILE A 41 -2.43 3.85 -12.86
CA ILE A 41 -2.19 2.42 -12.61
C ILE A 41 -1.90 2.17 -11.13
N LEU A 42 -1.14 3.05 -10.47
CA LEU A 42 -0.88 2.94 -9.04
C LEU A 42 -2.18 3.04 -8.23
N ILE A 43 -3.03 4.04 -8.50
CA ILE A 43 -4.34 4.19 -7.82
C ILE A 43 -5.26 3.00 -8.12
N PHE A 44 -5.17 2.40 -9.31
CA PHE A 44 -5.95 1.21 -9.65
C PHE A 44 -5.66 0.02 -8.72
N THR A 45 -4.43 -0.09 -8.20
CA THR A 45 -4.09 -1.11 -7.19
C THR A 45 -4.79 -0.87 -5.84
N ILE A 46 -5.12 0.38 -5.54
CA ILE A 46 -5.84 0.79 -4.32
C ILE A 46 -7.35 0.56 -4.48
N ALA A 47 -7.88 0.73 -5.70
CA ALA A 47 -9.30 0.54 -5.99
C ALA A 47 -9.81 -0.86 -5.62
N LEU A 48 -8.95 -1.89 -5.66
CA LEU A 48 -9.27 -3.25 -5.20
C LEU A 48 -9.65 -3.32 -3.71
N PHE A 49 -9.19 -2.35 -2.90
CA PHE A 49 -9.52 -2.19 -1.48
C PHE A 49 -10.69 -1.22 -1.22
N CYS A 50 -11.30 -0.66 -2.27
CA CYS A 50 -12.54 0.13 -2.14
C CYS A 50 -13.68 -0.63 -1.41
N PRO A 51 -13.90 -1.95 -1.62
CA PRO A 51 -14.83 -2.73 -0.83
C PRO A 51 -14.25 -3.24 0.52
N SER A 52 -13.26 -2.56 1.12
CA SER A 52 -12.62 -2.95 2.40
C SER A 52 -13.63 -3.22 3.53
N VAL A 53 -14.71 -2.43 3.60
CA VAL A 53 -15.77 -2.62 4.60
C VAL A 53 -16.54 -3.92 4.36
N LEU A 54 -16.83 -4.27 3.09
CA LEU A 54 -17.47 -5.53 2.73
C LEU A 54 -16.59 -6.72 3.14
N TRP A 55 -15.29 -6.67 2.85
CA TRP A 55 -14.33 -7.71 3.23
C TRP A 55 -14.21 -7.85 4.75
N ALA A 56 -14.16 -6.72 5.47
CA ALA A 56 -14.11 -6.71 6.93
C ALA A 56 -15.35 -7.38 7.54
N GLN A 57 -16.54 -7.13 6.98
CA GLN A 57 -17.78 -7.75 7.42
C GLN A 57 -17.83 -9.24 7.09
N LEU A 58 -17.37 -9.64 5.90
CA LEU A 58 -17.31 -11.06 5.51
C LEU A 58 -16.36 -11.85 6.42
N ILE A 59 -15.16 -11.31 6.66
CA ILE A 59 -14.15 -11.93 7.52
C ILE A 59 -14.60 -11.95 8.98
N SER A 60 -15.34 -10.93 9.44
CA SER A 60 -15.90 -10.89 10.79
C SER A 60 -17.13 -11.81 10.95
N SER A 61 -17.79 -12.20 9.87
CA SER A 61 -18.91 -13.15 9.90
C SER A 61 -18.43 -14.58 10.12
N ASP A 62 -17.30 -14.95 9.51
CA ASP A 62 -16.74 -16.31 9.57
C ASP A 62 -15.54 -16.45 10.53
N GLY A 63 -14.99 -15.34 11.04
CA GLY A 63 -13.77 -15.32 11.85
C GLY A 63 -13.66 -14.12 12.81
N GLY A 64 -12.53 -14.03 13.50
CA GLY A 64 -12.24 -12.95 14.44
C GLY A 64 -11.72 -11.67 13.76
N TRP A 65 -12.01 -10.51 14.34
CA TRP A 65 -11.57 -9.20 13.83
C TRP A 65 -10.05 -9.07 13.60
N CYS A 66 -9.22 -9.84 14.31
CA CYS A 66 -7.76 -9.86 14.13
C CYS A 66 -7.33 -10.29 12.72
N TYR A 67 -8.11 -11.14 12.05
CA TYR A 67 -7.80 -11.61 10.69
C TYR A 67 -7.85 -10.48 9.66
N ILE A 68 -8.66 -9.44 9.91
CA ILE A 68 -8.72 -8.24 9.08
C ILE A 68 -7.37 -7.50 9.16
N GLY A 69 -6.84 -7.35 10.38
CA GLY A 69 -5.51 -6.76 10.60
C GLY A 69 -4.39 -7.58 9.98
N ALA A 70 -4.45 -8.92 10.07
CA ALA A 70 -3.48 -9.82 9.45
C ALA A 70 -3.50 -9.72 7.91
N PHE A 71 -4.69 -9.63 7.30
CA PHE A 71 -4.85 -9.47 5.85
C PHE A 71 -4.28 -8.13 5.36
N CYS A 72 -4.64 -7.02 6.03
CA CYS A 72 -4.08 -5.70 5.72
C CYS A 72 -2.55 -5.67 5.92
N GLY A 73 -2.05 -6.28 6.99
CA GLY A 73 -0.62 -6.40 7.27
C GLY A 73 0.12 -7.20 6.21
N ALA A 74 -0.43 -8.34 5.77
CA ALA A 74 0.16 -9.17 4.73
C ALA A 74 0.30 -8.43 3.40
N TRP A 75 -0.72 -7.66 3.01
CA TRP A 75 -0.66 -6.85 1.78
C TRP A 75 0.41 -5.75 1.84
N ASN A 76 0.47 -5.01 2.95
CA ASN A 76 1.51 -4.00 3.15
C ASN A 76 2.91 -4.62 3.21
N ALA A 77 3.06 -5.78 3.85
CA ALA A 77 4.32 -6.52 3.88
C ALA A 77 4.74 -7.00 2.49
N PHE A 78 3.80 -7.43 1.64
CA PHE A 78 4.06 -7.79 0.25
C PHE A 78 4.54 -6.58 -0.56
N GLY A 79 3.87 -5.43 -0.43
CA GLY A 79 4.31 -4.18 -1.05
C GLY A 79 5.72 -3.77 -0.60
N LEU A 80 5.99 -3.83 0.71
CA LEU A 80 7.30 -3.57 1.28
C LEU A 80 8.36 -4.56 0.78
N LEU A 81 8.03 -5.84 0.65
CA LEU A 81 8.93 -6.86 0.13
C LEU A 81 9.31 -6.57 -1.33
N ILE A 82 8.34 -6.21 -2.17
CA ILE A 82 8.63 -5.81 -3.56
C ILE A 82 9.53 -4.57 -3.55
N THR A 83 9.17 -3.51 -2.83
CA THR A 83 10.00 -2.29 -2.81
C THR A 83 11.41 -2.59 -2.32
N THR A 84 11.57 -3.33 -1.22
CA THR A 84 12.88 -3.65 -0.66
C THR A 84 13.73 -4.57 -1.53
N LEU A 85 13.14 -5.45 -2.34
CA LEU A 85 13.87 -6.30 -3.29
C LEU A 85 14.23 -5.58 -4.59
N PHE A 86 13.40 -4.66 -5.07
CA PHE A 86 13.62 -3.96 -6.34
C PHE A 86 14.38 -2.63 -6.21
N SER A 87 14.27 -1.92 -5.08
CA SER A 87 15.05 -0.70 -4.79
C SER A 87 16.57 -0.89 -4.79
N PRO A 88 17.18 -1.95 -4.20
CA PRO A 88 18.64 -2.15 -4.25
C PRO A 88 19.14 -2.41 -5.67
N THR A 89 18.30 -2.93 -6.56
CA THR A 89 18.66 -3.22 -7.96
C THR A 89 18.81 -1.94 -8.80
N GLN A 90 18.09 -0.87 -8.48
CA GLN A 90 18.21 0.43 -9.16
C GLN A 90 19.49 1.20 -8.75
N GLY A 91 19.99 1.01 -7.53
CA GLY A 91 21.19 1.67 -7.03
C GLY A 91 22.51 1.12 -7.59
N GLN A 92 22.48 -0.07 -8.23
CA GLN A 92 23.65 -0.68 -8.88
C GLN A 92 23.84 -0.17 -10.32
N PHE A 93 22.75 0.15 -11.03
CA PHE A 93 22.81 0.56 -12.45
C PHE A 93 23.39 1.97 -12.64
N HIS A 94 23.20 2.86 -11.66
CA HIS A 94 23.80 4.20 -11.65
C HIS A 94 25.26 4.25 -11.21
N ARG A 95 25.88 3.12 -10.84
CA ARG A 95 27.28 3.07 -10.35
C ARG A 95 28.24 2.39 -11.32
N THR A 96 27.78 2.03 -12.51
CA THR A 96 28.56 1.35 -13.55
C THR A 96 28.85 2.21 -14.79
N GLU A 97 28.61 3.53 -14.71
CA GLU A 97 29.09 4.52 -15.70
C GLU A 97 30.33 5.25 -15.17
#